data_AF-A0A0R3R1I1-F1
#
_entry.id   AF-A0A0R3R1I1-F1
#
_cell.length_a   1.000
_cell.length_b   1.000
_cell.length_c   1.000
_cell.angle_alpha   90.00
_cell.angle_beta   90.00
_cell.angle_gamma   90.00
#
_symmetry.space_group_name_H-M   'P 1'
#
loop_
_entity.id
_entity.type
_entity.pdbx_description
1 polymer ?
#
loop_
_entity_poly.entity_id
_entity_poly.type
_entity_poly.pdbx_seq_one_letter_code
_entity_poly.pdbx_strand_id
1 'polypeptide(L)'
;MKALDNLCKVLYESIDGTRRLQAEQNLAELTSSPDCLRRCMLLLQSGTAPFAHMVASNTLMKLLSSKIGVSLQQRLELNTYLLHYLDERSAALPPFVLSSLYQLFARITKLGWHDYDMDSQTFPFREPVSTIIKLAEKNSDKGPLAVQLLAVLVSDVNSVSFHDVSSQIVSRNFAFN
;
A
#
# COMPACT_ATOMS: atom_id res chain seq x y z
N MET A 1 -4.51 -19.25 -5.48
CA MET A 1 -5.19 -18.93 -4.22
C MET A 1 -4.64 -19.72 -3.05
N LYS A 2 -4.94 -21.03 -2.94
CA LYS A 2 -4.53 -21.89 -1.79
C LYS A 2 -3.04 -21.86 -1.45
N ALA A 3 -2.16 -21.74 -2.45
CA ALA A 3 -0.71 -21.66 -2.22
C ALA A 3 -0.29 -20.36 -1.49
N LEU A 4 -0.86 -19.20 -1.86
CA LEU A 4 -0.56 -17.94 -1.18
C LEU A 4 -1.18 -17.90 0.22
N ASP A 5 -2.42 -18.38 0.38
CA ASP A 5 -3.06 -18.44 1.71
C ASP A 5 -2.27 -19.34 2.68
N ASN A 6 -1.77 -20.49 2.20
CA ASN A 6 -0.92 -21.37 3.00
C ASN A 6 0.44 -20.73 3.32
N LEU A 7 1.05 -20.00 2.39
CA LEU A 7 2.28 -19.24 2.66
C LEU A 7 2.07 -18.20 3.76
N CYS A 8 0.93 -17.50 3.74
CA CYS A 8 0.57 -16.51 4.76
C CYS A 8 0.38 -17.16 6.14
N LYS A 9 -0.28 -18.31 6.21
CA LYS A 9 -0.40 -19.09 7.46
C LYS A 9 0.96 -19.54 7.97
N VAL A 10 1.81 -20.08 7.09
CA VAL A 10 3.15 -20.54 7.48
C VAL A 10 4.03 -19.39 7.98
N LEU A 11 3.94 -18.20 7.40
CA LEU A 11 4.71 -17.03 7.85
C LEU A 11 4.40 -16.60 9.29
N TYR A 12 3.13 -16.65 9.67
CA TYR A 12 2.66 -16.08 10.94
C TYR A 12 2.35 -17.13 12.03
N GLU A 13 2.04 -18.38 11.64
CA GLU A 13 1.65 -19.45 12.57
C GLU A 13 2.75 -20.52 12.73
N SER A 14 3.74 -20.59 11.82
CA SER A 14 4.80 -21.61 11.93
C SER A 14 5.84 -21.24 12.97
N ILE A 15 6.05 -22.17 13.91
CA ILE A 15 7.14 -22.14 14.90
C ILE A 15 8.46 -22.64 14.26
N ASP A 16 8.37 -23.31 13.11
CA ASP A 16 9.50 -23.79 12.33
C ASP A 16 10.09 -22.67 11.47
N GLY A 17 11.31 -22.24 11.83
CA GLY A 17 12.04 -21.16 11.18
C GLY A 17 12.41 -21.44 9.72
N THR A 18 12.61 -22.71 9.33
CA THR A 18 12.93 -23.07 7.95
C THR A 18 11.73 -22.88 7.03
N ARG A 19 10.53 -23.24 7.51
CA ARG A 19 9.28 -23.02 6.76
C ARG A 19 8.94 -21.54 6.61
N ARG A 20 9.21 -20.73 7.64
CA ARG A 20 9.10 -19.26 7.55
C ARG A 20 10.05 -18.69 6.50
N LEU A 21 11.32 -19.09 6.53
CA LEU A 21 12.32 -18.62 5.57
C LEU A 21 11.95 -18.97 4.12
N GLN A 22 11.47 -20.18 3.87
CA GLN A 22 10.99 -20.58 2.54
C GLN A 22 9.78 -19.76 2.09
N ALA A 23 8.88 -19.43 3.01
CA ALA A 23 7.74 -18.58 2.69
C ALA A 23 8.14 -17.13 2.38
N GLU A 24 9.15 -16.59 3.09
CA GLU A 24 9.75 -15.29 2.77
C GLU A 24 10.43 -15.28 1.39
N GLN A 25 11.16 -16.33 1.05
CA GLN A 25 11.81 -16.49 -0.26
C GLN A 25 10.78 -16.51 -1.41
N ASN A 26 9.71 -17.30 -1.25
CA ASN A 26 8.62 -17.35 -2.25
C ASN A 26 7.93 -15.99 -2.43
N LEU A 27 7.80 -15.18 -1.36
CA LEU A 27 7.28 -13.81 -1.46
C LEU A 27 8.26 -12.85 -2.12
N ALA A 28 9.57 -13.01 -1.89
CA ALA A 28 10.61 -12.22 -2.54
C ALA A 28 10.63 -12.47 -4.06
N GLU A 29 10.49 -13.72 -4.48
CA GLU A 29 10.33 -14.11 -5.88
C GLU A 29 9.05 -13.52 -6.48
N LEU A 30 7.93 -13.60 -5.75
CA LEU A 30 6.67 -12.98 -6.19
C LEU A 30 6.82 -11.47 -6.39
N THR A 31 7.51 -10.78 -5.47
CA THR A 31 7.73 -9.33 -5.55
C THR A 31 8.55 -8.95 -6.78
N SER A 32 9.45 -9.84 -7.21
CA SER A 32 10.31 -9.65 -8.39
C SER A 32 9.62 -10.03 -9.71
N SER A 33 8.42 -10.59 -9.65
CA SER A 33 7.66 -11.04 -10.82
C SER A 33 6.86 -9.88 -11.44
N PRO A 34 6.76 -9.78 -12.78
CA PRO A 34 5.89 -8.80 -13.44
C PRO A 34 4.40 -9.01 -13.11
N ASP A 35 4.03 -10.22 -12.70
CA ASP A 35 2.66 -10.58 -12.27
C ASP A 35 2.33 -10.12 -10.83
N CYS A 36 3.30 -9.57 -10.08
CA CYS A 36 3.17 -9.29 -8.65
C CYS A 36 1.90 -8.51 -8.31
N LEU A 37 1.70 -7.38 -8.99
CA LEU A 37 0.55 -6.50 -8.78
C LEU A 37 -0.77 -7.25 -8.95
N ARG A 38 -0.93 -7.92 -10.09
CA ARG A 38 -2.15 -8.67 -10.43
C ARG A 38 -2.45 -9.75 -9.40
N ARG A 39 -1.44 -10.49 -8.95
CA ARG A 39 -1.58 -11.56 -7.95
C ARG A 39 -1.96 -11.00 -6.57
N CYS A 40 -1.38 -9.87 -6.17
CA CYS A 40 -1.73 -9.22 -4.91
C CYS A 40 -3.15 -8.64 -4.94
N MET A 41 -3.56 -8.04 -6.06
CA MET A 41 -4.93 -7.56 -6.27
C MET A 41 -5.95 -8.68 -6.16
N LEU A 42 -5.71 -9.82 -6.82
CA LEU A 42 -6.57 -11.01 -6.69
C LEU A 42 -6.66 -11.49 -5.23
N LEU A 43 -5.54 -11.47 -4.50
CA LEU A 43 -5.49 -11.84 -3.09
C LEU A 43 -6.31 -10.90 -2.21
N LEU A 44 -6.31 -9.59 -2.50
CA LEU A 44 -7.17 -8.64 -1.79
C LEU A 44 -8.67 -8.85 -2.10
N GLN A 45 -9.00 -9.29 -3.33
CA GLN A 45 -10.38 -9.48 -3.77
C GLN A 45 -11.01 -10.76 -3.22
N SER A 46 -10.24 -11.85 -3.21
CA SER A 46 -10.75 -13.20 -2.96
C SER A 46 -10.04 -13.96 -1.84
N GLY A 47 -9.08 -13.31 -1.16
CA GLY A 47 -8.46 -13.85 0.04
C GLY A 47 -9.49 -13.98 1.16
N THR A 48 -9.54 -15.14 1.80
CA THR A 48 -10.46 -15.41 2.92
C THR A 48 -9.76 -15.35 4.27
N ALA A 49 -8.43 -15.43 4.28
CA ALA A 49 -7.63 -15.33 5.50
C ALA A 49 -7.22 -13.86 5.76
N PRO A 50 -7.34 -13.35 7.00
CA PRO A 50 -6.83 -12.02 7.36
C PRO A 50 -5.36 -11.80 7.01
N PHE A 51 -4.52 -12.82 7.22
CA PHE A 51 -3.11 -12.79 6.88
C PHE A 51 -2.85 -12.63 5.37
N ALA A 52 -3.76 -13.11 4.51
CA ALA A 52 -3.64 -12.94 3.06
C ALA A 52 -3.71 -11.46 2.67
N HIS A 53 -4.65 -10.70 3.23
CA HIS A 53 -4.78 -9.27 2.96
C HIS A 53 -3.54 -8.49 3.42
N MET A 54 -3.00 -8.82 4.60
CA MET A 54 -1.78 -8.19 5.11
C MET A 54 -0.56 -8.53 4.23
N VAL A 55 -0.41 -9.79 3.80
CA VAL A 55 0.71 -10.18 2.93
C VAL A 55 0.60 -9.51 1.57
N ALA A 56 -0.59 -9.45 0.96
CA ALA A 56 -0.80 -8.68 -0.26
C ALA A 56 -0.41 -7.21 -0.05
N SER A 57 -0.85 -6.60 1.05
CA SER A 57 -0.54 -5.21 1.34
C SER A 57 0.96 -4.96 1.46
N ASN A 58 1.67 -5.81 2.24
CA ASN A 58 3.11 -5.70 2.44
C ASN A 58 3.91 -5.99 1.15
N THR A 59 3.47 -6.94 0.34
CA THR A 59 4.10 -7.22 -0.96
C THR A 59 3.91 -6.07 -1.94
N LEU A 60 2.72 -5.45 -1.96
CA LEU A 60 2.47 -4.24 -2.76
C LEU A 60 3.33 -3.06 -2.29
N MET A 61 3.49 -2.88 -0.98
CA MET A 61 4.39 -1.87 -0.41
C MET A 61 5.84 -2.04 -0.91
N LYS A 62 6.33 -3.29 -0.97
CA LYS A 62 7.65 -3.61 -1.52
C LYS A 62 7.71 -3.37 -3.02
N LEU A 63 6.69 -3.77 -3.77
CA LEU A 63 6.62 -3.57 -5.22
C LEU A 63 6.68 -2.08 -5.60
N LEU A 64 5.97 -1.22 -4.87
CA LEU A 64 5.98 0.24 -5.06
C LEU A 64 7.37 0.86 -4.83
N SER A 65 8.20 0.21 -4.02
CA SER A 65 9.58 0.63 -3.74
C SER A 65 10.62 -0.08 -4.63
N SER A 66 10.18 -0.98 -5.51
CA SER A 66 11.06 -1.83 -6.31
C SER A 66 11.52 -1.16 -7.60
N LYS A 67 12.60 -1.68 -8.19
CA LYS A 67 13.13 -1.22 -9.49
C LYS A 67 12.22 -1.54 -10.68
N ILE A 68 11.28 -2.47 -10.53
CA ILE A 68 10.35 -2.86 -11.60
C ILE A 68 9.43 -1.68 -11.96
N GLY A 69 9.13 -0.85 -10.95
CA GLY A 69 8.18 0.26 -11.09
C GLY A 69 6.75 -0.24 -11.24
N VAL A 70 5.80 0.66 -10.98
CA VAL A 70 4.36 0.45 -11.20
C VAL A 70 3.89 1.66 -11.99
N SER A 71 3.14 1.49 -13.08
CA SER A 71 2.73 2.64 -13.90
C SER A 71 1.75 3.56 -13.15
N LEU A 72 1.62 4.81 -13.62
CA LEU A 72 0.63 5.77 -13.10
C LEU A 72 -0.77 5.13 -13.04
N GLN A 73 -1.21 4.57 -14.16
CA GLN A 73 -2.53 3.96 -14.29
C GLN A 73 -2.74 2.81 -13.31
N GLN A 74 -1.73 1.93 -13.16
CA GLN A 74 -1.79 0.82 -12.21
C GLN A 74 -1.86 1.30 -10.75
N ARG A 75 -1.15 2.39 -10.40
CA ARG A 75 -1.24 2.99 -9.07
C ARG A 75 -2.62 3.60 -8.82
N LEU A 76 -3.23 4.23 -9.82
CA LEU A 76 -4.58 4.80 -9.73
C LEU A 76 -5.66 3.72 -9.55
N GLU A 77 -5.57 2.64 -10.32
CA GLU A 77 -6.46 1.49 -10.20
C GLU A 77 -6.36 0.85 -8.81
N LEU A 78 -5.13 0.67 -8.31
CA LEU A 78 -4.89 0.15 -6.97
C LEU A 78 -5.43 1.09 -5.87
N ASN A 79 -5.20 2.40 -5.99
CA ASN A 79 -5.69 3.38 -5.01
C ASN A 79 -7.23 3.41 -4.96
N THR A 80 -7.87 3.46 -6.13
CA THR A 80 -9.33 3.44 -6.27
C THR A 80 -9.91 2.16 -5.69
N TYR A 81 -9.31 1.00 -6.00
CA TYR A 81 -9.73 -0.28 -5.45
C TYR A 81 -9.63 -0.30 -3.92
N LEU A 82 -8.51 0.17 -3.34
CA LEU A 82 -8.31 0.18 -1.90
C LEU A 82 -9.35 1.05 -1.19
N LEU A 83 -9.66 2.22 -1.74
CA LEU A 83 -10.67 3.11 -1.16
C LEU A 83 -12.06 2.46 -1.16
N HIS A 84 -12.46 1.87 -2.28
CA HIS A 84 -13.73 1.12 -2.36
C HIS A 84 -13.76 -0.06 -1.39
N TYR A 85 -12.67 -0.83 -1.35
CA TYR A 85 -12.55 -2.00 -0.48
C TYR A 85 -12.65 -1.63 1.00
N LEU A 86 -12.01 -0.54 1.43
CA LEU A 86 -12.08 -0.05 2.80
C LEU A 86 -13.45 0.52 3.15
N ASP A 87 -14.09 1.23 2.22
CA ASP A 87 -15.45 1.74 2.40
C ASP A 87 -16.46 0.61 2.65
N GLU A 88 -16.37 -0.49 1.89
CA GLU A 88 -17.31 -1.61 2.00
C GLU A 88 -17.00 -2.58 3.14
N ARG A 89 -15.72 -2.84 3.43
CA ARG A 89 -15.32 -4.00 4.25
C ARG A 89 -14.61 -3.66 5.54
N SER A 90 -14.29 -2.39 5.80
CA SER A 90 -13.46 -2.03 6.96
C SER A 90 -13.99 -2.55 8.29
N ALA A 91 -15.32 -2.53 8.49
CA ALA A 91 -15.96 -3.01 9.72
C ALA A 91 -15.76 -4.51 10.00
N ALA A 92 -15.49 -5.33 8.97
CA ALA A 92 -15.31 -6.78 9.10
C ALA A 92 -13.84 -7.21 9.18
N LEU A 93 -12.90 -6.28 9.02
CA LEU A 93 -11.47 -6.58 8.95
C LEU A 93 -10.80 -6.44 10.32
N PRO A 94 -9.86 -7.34 10.67
CA PRO A 94 -9.08 -7.19 11.89
C PRO A 94 -8.23 -5.90 11.89
N PRO A 95 -7.98 -5.27 13.05
CA PRO A 95 -7.25 -4.01 13.14
C PRO A 95 -5.86 -4.00 12.48
N PHE A 96 -5.12 -5.11 12.57
CA PHE A 96 -3.80 -5.22 11.95
C PHE A 96 -3.87 -5.22 10.41
N VAL A 97 -4.92 -5.80 9.83
CA VAL A 97 -5.16 -5.78 8.39
C VAL A 97 -5.49 -4.36 7.96
N LEU A 98 -6.40 -3.69 8.68
CA LEU A 98 -6.77 -2.29 8.43
C LEU A 98 -5.54 -1.38 8.45
N SER A 99 -4.70 -1.49 9.48
CA SER A 99 -3.46 -0.71 9.58
C SER A 99 -2.58 -0.89 8.34
N SER A 100 -2.40 -2.13 7.87
CA SER A 100 -1.60 -2.40 6.68
C SER A 100 -2.21 -1.80 5.40
N LEU A 101 -3.54 -1.80 5.26
CA LEU A 101 -4.24 -1.25 4.10
C LEU A 101 -4.23 0.28 4.10
N TYR A 102 -4.39 0.91 5.26
CA TYR A 102 -4.27 2.37 5.40
C TYR A 102 -2.85 2.85 5.06
N GLN A 103 -1.83 2.11 5.50
CA GLN A 103 -0.45 2.42 5.15
C GLN A 103 -0.20 2.29 3.64
N LEU A 104 -0.74 1.25 3.00
CA LEU A 104 -0.63 1.08 1.55
C LEU A 104 -1.31 2.22 0.79
N PHE A 105 -2.52 2.61 1.19
CA PHE A 105 -3.20 3.78 0.64
C PHE A 105 -2.32 5.04 0.76
N ALA A 106 -1.82 5.32 1.96
CA ALA A 106 -0.99 6.48 2.23
C ALA A 106 0.27 6.50 1.36
N ARG A 107 0.96 5.35 1.23
CA ARG A 107 2.15 5.23 0.39
C ARG A 107 1.87 5.51 -1.07
N ILE A 108 0.80 4.93 -1.63
CA ILE A 108 0.43 5.13 -3.04
C ILE A 108 0.12 6.60 -3.30
N THR A 109 -0.69 7.21 -2.42
CA THR A 109 -1.08 8.62 -2.52
C THR A 109 0.15 9.54 -2.40
N LYS A 110 1.09 9.25 -1.49
CA LYS A 110 2.35 9.99 -1.35
C LYS A 110 3.18 9.92 -2.63
N LEU A 111 3.38 8.70 -3.17
CA LEU A 111 4.16 8.50 -4.40
C LEU A 111 3.53 9.21 -5.59
N GLY A 112 2.20 9.21 -5.68
CA GLY A 112 1.46 9.82 -6.78
C GLY A 112 1.12 11.30 -6.60
N TRP A 113 1.50 11.94 -5.50
CA TRP A 113 1.07 13.30 -5.17
C TRP A 113 1.41 14.36 -6.23
N HIS A 114 2.50 14.12 -6.96
CA HIS A 114 3.01 14.99 -8.04
C HIS A 114 2.78 14.41 -9.43
N ASP A 115 2.13 13.24 -9.55
CA ASP A 115 1.79 12.69 -10.85
C ASP A 115 0.75 13.58 -11.53
N TYR A 116 1.06 13.99 -12.75
CA TYR A 116 0.14 14.74 -13.60
C TYR A 116 -0.34 13.85 -14.72
N ASP A 117 -1.65 13.69 -14.83
CA ASP A 117 -2.26 12.98 -15.95
C ASP A 117 -2.52 13.96 -17.10
N MET A 118 -1.87 13.69 -18.23
CA MET A 118 -1.97 14.54 -19.42
C MET A 118 -3.33 14.42 -20.10
N ASP A 119 -4.03 13.29 -19.96
CA ASP A 119 -5.31 13.09 -20.63
C ASP A 119 -6.42 13.85 -19.89
N SER A 120 -6.48 13.74 -18.57
CA SER A 120 -7.44 14.49 -17.75
C SER A 120 -7.01 15.92 -17.41
N GLN A 121 -5.73 16.28 -17.61
CA GLN A 121 -5.14 17.56 -17.17
C GLN A 121 -5.31 17.80 -15.66
N THR A 122 -5.10 16.75 -14.86
CA THR A 122 -5.28 16.81 -13.39
C THR A 122 -4.13 16.16 -12.62
N PHE A 123 -4.14 16.35 -11.30
CA PHE A 123 -3.34 15.56 -10.35
C PHE A 123 -4.25 14.48 -9.72
N PRO A 124 -4.37 13.29 -10.32
CA PRO A 124 -5.44 12.36 -10.02
C PRO A 124 -5.41 11.78 -8.60
N PHE A 125 -4.27 11.83 -7.90
CA PHE A 125 -4.19 11.42 -6.49
C PHE A 125 -4.66 12.50 -5.49
N ARG A 126 -4.82 13.75 -5.92
CA ARG A 126 -5.28 14.85 -5.05
C ARG A 126 -6.80 14.88 -4.90
N GLU A 127 -7.53 14.47 -5.92
CA GLU A 127 -9.00 14.45 -5.92
C GLU A 127 -9.57 13.46 -4.88
N PRO A 128 -9.09 12.20 -4.77
CA PRO A 128 -9.53 11.31 -3.70
C PRO A 128 -9.28 11.89 -2.31
N VAL A 129 -8.13 12.55 -2.10
CA VAL A 129 -7.81 13.20 -0.80
C VAL A 129 -8.78 14.34 -0.51
N SER A 130 -9.10 15.19 -1.49
CA SER A 130 -10.11 16.24 -1.35
C SER A 130 -11.49 15.67 -0.97
N THR A 131 -11.86 14.54 -1.56
CA THR A 131 -13.10 13.83 -1.23
C THR A 131 -13.08 13.30 0.20
N ILE A 132 -11.97 12.70 0.64
CA ILE A 132 -11.81 12.19 2.01
C ILE A 132 -11.88 13.34 3.04
N ILE A 133 -11.28 14.51 2.76
CA ILE A 133 -11.39 15.69 3.63
C ILE A 133 -12.85 16.10 3.80
N LYS A 134 -13.60 16.22 2.70
CA LYS A 134 -15.04 16.55 2.74
C LYS A 134 -15.86 15.51 3.50
N LEU A 135 -15.48 14.23 3.43
CA LEU A 135 -16.14 13.17 4.20
C LEU A 135 -15.84 13.26 5.69
N ALA A 136 -14.61 13.66 6.07
CA ALA A 136 -14.24 13.87 7.47
C ALA A 136 -14.96 15.09 8.08
N GLU A 137 -15.19 16.14 7.29
CA GLU A 137 -15.93 17.35 7.72
C GLU A 137 -17.42 17.09 7.92
N LYS A 138 -17.99 16.17 7.12
CA LYS A 138 -19.38 15.75 7.29
C LYS A 138 -19.44 14.80 8.48
N ASN A 139 -20.17 15.17 9.53
CA ASN A 139 -20.53 14.32 10.67
C ASN A 139 -21.37 13.10 10.22
N SER A 140 -20.74 12.22 9.45
CA SER A 140 -21.29 11.04 8.82
C SER A 140 -20.72 9.78 9.46
N ASP A 141 -21.38 8.66 9.23
CA ASP A 141 -20.90 7.32 9.55
C ASP A 141 -19.51 7.02 8.95
N LYS A 142 -19.17 7.65 7.82
CA LYS A 142 -17.87 7.53 7.16
C LYS A 142 -16.78 8.46 7.71
N GLY A 143 -17.13 9.39 8.58
CA GLY A 143 -16.19 10.37 9.17
C GLY A 143 -14.98 9.73 9.86
N PRO A 144 -15.15 8.72 10.74
CA PRO A 144 -14.02 8.07 11.42
C PRO A 144 -13.03 7.40 10.46
N LEU A 145 -13.52 6.72 9.42
CA LEU A 145 -12.68 6.11 8.39
C LEU A 145 -11.88 7.18 7.64
N ALA A 146 -12.53 8.28 7.27
CA ALA A 146 -11.89 9.38 6.57
C ALA A 146 -10.78 10.04 7.43
N VAL A 147 -11.04 10.29 8.70
CA VAL A 147 -10.04 10.82 9.65
C VAL A 147 -8.87 9.86 9.78
N GLN A 148 -9.12 8.55 9.88
CA GLN A 148 -8.05 7.55 9.98
C GLN A 148 -7.16 7.52 8.72
N LEU A 149 -7.76 7.56 7.53
CA LEU A 149 -7.02 7.62 6.27
C LEU A 149 -6.13 8.87 6.19
N LEU A 150 -6.67 10.03 6.56
CA LEU A 150 -5.93 11.29 6.57
C LEU A 150 -4.80 11.29 7.61
N ALA A 151 -5.04 10.77 8.82
CA ALA A 151 -4.03 10.68 9.86
C ALA A 151 -2.84 9.82 9.43
N VAL A 152 -3.12 8.65 8.82
CA VAL A 152 -2.06 7.77 8.29
C VAL A 152 -1.34 8.41 7.11
N LEU A 153 -2.05 9.11 6.22
CA LEU A 153 -1.44 9.85 5.11
C LEU A 153 -0.49 10.94 5.62
N VAL A 154 -0.92 11.76 6.58
CA VAL A 154 -0.07 12.80 7.20
C VAL A 154 1.16 12.17 7.85
N SER A 155 0.99 11.06 8.57
CA SER A 155 2.10 10.33 9.17
C SER A 155 3.10 9.81 8.13
N ASP A 156 2.62 9.28 7.00
CA ASP A 156 3.49 8.74 5.94
C ASP A 156 4.21 9.84 5.17
N VAL A 157 3.53 10.96 4.89
CA VAL A 157 4.13 12.16 4.27
C VAL A 157 5.26 12.71 5.14
N ASN A 158 5.04 12.78 6.46
CA ASN A 158 6.04 13.23 7.43
C ASN A 158 7.12 12.17 7.74
N SER A 159 6.92 10.92 7.35
CA SER A 159 7.96 9.90 7.48
C SER A 159 9.09 10.18 6.49
N VAL A 160 10.31 10.31 7.02
CA VAL A 160 11.52 10.43 6.21
C VAL A 160 11.73 9.08 5.52
N SER A 161 11.54 9.03 4.21
CA SER A 161 11.86 7.84 3.43
C SER A 161 13.38 7.63 3.51
N PHE A 162 13.88 6.44 3.82
CA PHE A 162 15.34 6.17 3.85
C PHE A 162 16.05 6.56 2.52
N HIS A 163 15.32 6.57 1.41
CA HIS A 163 15.78 7.08 0.12
C HIS A 163 16.05 8.60 0.09
N ASP A 164 15.31 9.39 0.88
CA ASP A 164 15.48 10.85 0.96
C ASP A 164 16.74 11.23 1.73
N VAL A 165 17.11 10.45 2.76
CA VAL A 165 18.33 10.67 3.55
C VAL A 165 19.58 10.47 2.69
N SER A 166 19.62 9.42 1.88
CA SER A 166 20.74 9.15 0.96
C SER A 166 20.88 10.26 -0.09
N SER A 167 19.77 10.80 -0.59
CA SER A 167 19.76 11.88 -1.57
C SER A 167 20.24 13.20 -0.96
N GLN A 168 19.83 13.52 0.27
CA GLN A 168 20.26 14.73 0.99
C GLN A 168 21.75 14.68 1.41
N ILE A 169 22.29 13.51 1.75
CA ILE A 169 23.72 13.34 2.06
C ILE A 169 24.58 13.52 0.81
N VAL A 170 24.14 12.98 -0.33
CA VAL A 170 24.84 13.16 -1.61
C VAL A 170 24.82 14.63 -2.04
N SER A 171 23.68 15.32 -1.94
CA SER A 171 23.60 16.76 -2.28
C SER A 171 24.46 17.65 -1.37
N ARG A 172 24.67 17.29 -0.09
CA ARG A 172 25.60 18.02 0.81
C ARG A 172 27.06 17.83 0.46
N ASN A 173 27.45 16.68 -0.10
CA ASN A 173 28.84 16.41 -0.46
C ASN A 173 29.28 17.05 -1.79
N PHE A 174 28.33 17.42 -2.65
CA PHE A 174 28.61 18.15 -3.91
C PHE A 174 28.52 19.68 -3.78
N ALA A 175 28.10 20.21 -2.63
CA ALA A 175 28.04 21.66 -2.38
C ALA A 175 29.32 22.25 -1.78
N PHE A 176 30.36 21.43 -1.58
CA PHE A 176 31.65 21.82 -0.98
C PHE A 176 32.89 21.48 -1.85
N ASN A 177 32.72 21.28 -3.16
CA ASN A 177 33.83 21.21 -4.11
C ASN A 177 33.66 22.25 -5.22
#